data_AF-A0A2M7GH92-F1
#
_entry.id   AF-A0A2M7GH92-F1
#
_cell.length_a   1.000
_cell.length_b   1.000
_cell.length_c   1.000
_cell.angle_alpha   90.00
_cell.angle_beta   90.00
_cell.angle_gamma   90.00
#
_symmetry.space_group_name_H-M   'P 1'
#
loop_
_entity.id
_entity.type
_entity.pdbx_description
1 polymer ?
#
loop_
_entity_poly.entity_id
_entity_poly.type
_entity_poly.pdbx_seq_one_letter_code
_entity_poly.pdbx_strand_id
1 'polypeptide(L)'
;MAGQSPFAECVFINCPLDEEYEPILQALLFCIVYLGFTPRLSTERNDSAENRLEKIVNLIQDSKYSIHDLSRSQAKSAGEHFRLNMPFELGIDFGCREFFGNGRDQKKFLVLEEKRYGYQIAISDFSGCDIEAHGADFQKAIRKVRNWLVSEAGVQADGASKIIGAYADFQEWYYERQLAAGFSDDDIQDYPTSELLDAMKIWIAEGRPL
;
A
#
# COMPACT_ATOMS: atom_id res chain seq x y z
N MET A 1 -11.66 -11.52 -19.29
CA MET A 1 -10.30 -11.67 -18.72
C MET A 1 -9.85 -10.28 -18.32
N ALA A 2 -9.83 -9.95 -17.02
CA ALA A 2 -9.24 -8.70 -16.57
C ALA A 2 -7.75 -8.76 -16.93
N GLY A 3 -7.32 -7.90 -17.86
CA GLY A 3 -5.92 -7.88 -18.31
C GLY A 3 -5.03 -7.66 -17.11
N GLN A 4 -4.00 -8.48 -16.93
CA GLN A 4 -2.97 -8.23 -15.92
C GLN A 4 -2.37 -6.85 -16.18
N SER A 5 -2.39 -5.98 -15.16
CA SER A 5 -1.71 -4.68 -15.24
C SER A 5 -0.23 -4.90 -15.55
N PRO A 6 0.39 -4.06 -16.40
CA PRO A 6 1.81 -4.14 -16.70
C PRO A 6 2.66 -4.12 -15.42
N PHE A 7 3.69 -4.97 -15.37
CA PHE A 7 4.66 -5.02 -14.26
C PHE A 7 5.14 -3.64 -13.80
N ALA A 8 5.40 -2.73 -14.76
CA ALA A 8 5.89 -1.38 -14.51
C ALA A 8 4.87 -0.44 -13.85
N GLU A 9 3.60 -0.80 -13.78
CA GLU A 9 2.53 0.00 -13.17
C GLU A 9 2.05 -0.58 -11.84
N CYS A 10 2.45 -1.81 -11.51
CA CYS A 10 2.03 -2.49 -10.30
C CYS A 10 2.88 -2.07 -9.08
N VAL A 11 2.18 -1.79 -7.97
CA VAL A 11 2.75 -1.51 -6.65
C VAL A 11 2.26 -2.58 -5.67
N PHE A 12 3.15 -3.49 -5.26
CA PHE A 12 2.84 -4.44 -4.20
C PHE A 12 2.78 -3.72 -2.85
N ILE A 13 1.73 -3.97 -2.06
CA ILE A 13 1.57 -3.35 -0.75
C ILE A 13 1.58 -4.44 0.30
N ASN A 14 2.61 -4.38 1.13
CA ASN A 14 2.78 -5.19 2.31
C ASN A 14 2.62 -4.26 3.51
N CYS A 15 1.51 -4.37 4.23
CA CYS A 15 1.18 -3.47 5.34
C CYS A 15 0.38 -4.19 6.44
N PRO A 16 0.30 -3.60 7.64
CA PRO A 16 -0.70 -3.99 8.64
C PRO A 16 -2.13 -3.87 8.11
N LEU A 17 -3.03 -4.70 8.66
CA LEU A 17 -4.46 -4.73 8.32
C LEU A 17 -5.34 -4.56 9.58
N ASP A 18 -4.79 -3.98 10.65
CA ASP A 18 -5.56 -3.60 11.83
C ASP A 18 -6.32 -2.28 11.61
N GLU A 19 -7.44 -2.11 12.31
CA GLU A 19 -8.32 -0.93 12.23
C GLU A 19 -7.55 0.39 12.43
N GLU A 20 -6.56 0.42 13.33
CA GLU A 20 -5.74 1.63 13.57
C GLU A 20 -4.89 2.02 12.34
N TYR A 21 -4.53 1.05 11.49
CA TYR A 21 -3.74 1.29 10.28
C TYR A 21 -4.60 1.58 9.05
N GLU A 22 -5.89 1.26 9.09
CA GLU A 22 -6.79 1.41 7.95
C GLU A 22 -6.78 2.82 7.31
N PRO A 23 -6.81 3.94 8.06
CA PRO A 23 -6.72 5.27 7.46
C PRO A 23 -5.43 5.50 6.67
N ILE A 24 -4.32 4.87 7.07
CA ILE A 24 -3.06 4.90 6.32
C ILE A 24 -3.22 4.09 5.03
N LEU A 25 -3.71 2.85 5.12
CA LEU A 25 -3.91 1.98 3.97
C LEU A 25 -4.77 2.64 2.89
N GLN A 26 -5.95 3.15 3.25
CA GLN A 26 -6.86 3.81 2.30
C GLN A 26 -6.18 4.99 1.59
N ALA A 27 -5.42 5.80 2.33
CA ALA A 27 -4.68 6.93 1.77
C ALA A 27 -3.51 6.50 0.86
N LEU A 28 -2.83 5.38 1.18
CA LEU A 28 -1.81 4.79 0.31
C LEU A 28 -2.42 4.33 -1.02
N LEU A 29 -3.52 3.57 -0.95
CA LEU A 29 -4.24 3.08 -2.11
C LEU A 29 -4.69 4.23 -3.01
N PHE A 30 -5.29 5.26 -2.40
CA PHE A 30 -5.71 6.44 -3.15
C PHE A 30 -4.54 7.12 -3.85
N CYS A 31 -3.43 7.35 -3.14
CA CYS A 31 -2.25 8.01 -3.70
C CYS A 31 -1.70 7.22 -4.91
N ILE A 32 -1.62 5.90 -4.80
CA ILE A 32 -1.14 5.01 -5.87
C ILE A 32 -2.06 5.09 -7.09
N VAL A 33 -3.37 4.96 -6.89
CA VAL A 33 -4.37 5.05 -7.97
C VAL A 33 -4.38 6.44 -8.60
N TYR A 34 -4.30 7.50 -7.80
CA TYR A 34 -4.26 8.90 -8.25
C TYR A 34 -3.06 9.16 -9.18
N LEU A 35 -1.92 8.53 -8.90
CA LEU A 35 -0.70 8.64 -9.69
C LEU A 35 -0.68 7.69 -10.92
N GLY A 36 -1.75 6.95 -11.16
CA GLY A 36 -1.91 6.07 -12.32
C GLY A 36 -1.28 4.68 -12.16
N PHE A 37 -0.95 4.29 -10.92
CA PHE A 37 -0.43 2.95 -10.63
C PHE A 37 -1.54 2.00 -10.18
N THR A 38 -1.29 0.70 -10.28
CA THR A 38 -2.17 -0.37 -9.81
C THR A 38 -1.67 -0.88 -8.46
N PRO A 39 -2.36 -0.59 -7.33
CA PRO A 39 -2.04 -1.22 -6.06
C PRO A 39 -2.35 -2.73 -6.13
N ARG A 40 -1.52 -3.54 -5.46
CA ARG A 40 -1.60 -5.00 -5.41
C ARG A 40 -1.46 -5.48 -3.97
N LEU A 41 -2.56 -5.93 -3.36
CA LEU A 41 -2.63 -6.41 -1.98
C LEU A 41 -2.86 -7.93 -1.89
N SER A 42 -2.38 -8.53 -0.80
CA SER A 42 -2.66 -9.94 -0.50
C SER A 42 -4.13 -10.22 -0.15
N THR A 43 -4.96 -9.20 0.10
CA THR A 43 -6.41 -9.33 0.34
C THR A 43 -7.24 -9.31 -0.94
N GLU A 44 -6.68 -8.99 -2.11
CA GLU A 44 -7.42 -8.88 -3.38
C GLU A 44 -8.00 -10.20 -3.94
N ARG A 45 -7.64 -11.35 -3.35
CA ARG A 45 -8.11 -12.67 -3.82
C ARG A 45 -8.45 -13.54 -2.62
N ASN A 46 -9.72 -13.63 -2.28
CA ASN A 46 -10.20 -14.45 -1.16
C ASN A 46 -10.44 -15.90 -1.59
N ASP A 47 -9.45 -16.54 -2.24
CA ASP A 47 -9.51 -17.98 -2.48
C ASP A 47 -8.77 -18.73 -1.37
N SER A 48 -9.52 -19.36 -0.49
CA SER A 48 -9.00 -20.15 0.64
C SER A 48 -8.26 -21.44 0.21
N ALA A 49 -8.31 -21.81 -1.07
CA ALA A 49 -7.60 -22.97 -1.60
C ALA A 49 -6.16 -22.68 -2.06
N GLU A 50 -5.79 -21.40 -2.25
CA GLU A 50 -4.46 -21.00 -2.71
C GLU A 50 -3.46 -20.91 -1.55
N ASN A 51 -2.22 -21.33 -1.77
CA ASN A 51 -1.16 -21.16 -0.78
C ASN A 51 -0.84 -19.65 -0.62
N ARG A 52 -1.10 -19.09 0.57
CA ARG A 52 -0.90 -17.66 0.87
C ARG A 52 0.50 -17.15 0.50
N LEU A 53 1.54 -17.96 0.72
CA LEU A 53 2.92 -17.57 0.40
C LEU A 53 3.14 -17.49 -1.10
N GLU A 54 2.65 -18.47 -1.86
CA GLU A 54 2.75 -18.49 -3.32
C GLU A 54 2.06 -17.26 -3.94
N LYS A 55 0.90 -16.89 -3.41
CA LYS A 55 0.21 -15.66 -3.79
C LYS A 55 1.05 -14.41 -3.55
N ILE A 56 1.68 -14.29 -2.38
CA ILE A 56 2.56 -13.15 -2.07
C ILE A 56 3.75 -13.12 -3.03
N VAL A 57 4.39 -14.26 -3.30
CA VAL A 57 5.49 -14.37 -4.26
C VAL A 57 5.06 -13.90 -5.65
N ASN A 58 3.88 -14.31 -6.11
CA ASN A 58 3.33 -13.89 -7.40
C ASN A 58 3.08 -12.37 -7.43
N LEU A 59 2.49 -11.79 -6.37
CA LEU A 59 2.26 -10.35 -6.28
C LEU A 59 3.57 -9.55 -6.30
N ILE A 60 4.58 -10.02 -5.56
CA ILE A 60 5.94 -9.43 -5.56
C ILE A 60 6.56 -9.50 -6.95
N GLN A 61 6.52 -10.67 -7.59
CA GLN A 61 7.11 -10.90 -8.91
C GLN A 61 6.46 -10.05 -10.00
N ASP A 62 5.15 -9.80 -9.89
CA ASP A 62 4.34 -9.06 -10.86
C ASP A 62 4.34 -7.54 -10.61
N SER A 63 5.02 -7.06 -9.56
CA SER A 63 5.06 -5.64 -9.20
C SER A 63 6.47 -5.07 -9.30
N LYS A 64 6.67 -4.04 -10.13
CA LYS A 64 7.95 -3.32 -10.21
C LYS A 64 8.22 -2.52 -8.94
N TYR A 65 7.17 -1.95 -8.37
CA TYR A 65 7.22 -1.15 -7.17
C TYR A 65 6.67 -1.94 -5.99
N SER A 66 7.21 -1.73 -4.80
CA SER A 66 6.66 -2.29 -3.57
C SER A 66 6.71 -1.30 -2.41
N ILE A 67 5.75 -1.36 -1.51
CA ILE A 67 5.71 -0.59 -0.27
C ILE A 67 5.59 -1.58 0.87
N HIS A 68 6.53 -1.52 1.81
CA HIS A 68 6.60 -2.39 2.98
C HIS A 68 6.50 -1.55 4.25
N ASP A 69 5.44 -1.72 5.03
CA ASP A 69 5.25 -0.99 6.28
C ASP A 69 5.53 -1.87 7.51
N LEU A 70 6.60 -1.57 8.23
CA LEU A 70 7.07 -2.44 9.30
C LEU A 70 6.51 -2.06 10.69
N SER A 71 5.54 -1.14 10.76
CA SER A 71 5.02 -0.51 12.00
C SER A 71 4.51 -1.48 13.08
N ARG A 72 4.12 -2.70 12.70
CA ARG A 72 3.61 -3.73 13.63
C ARG A 72 4.60 -4.86 13.89
N SER A 73 5.84 -4.70 13.46
CA SER A 73 6.93 -5.65 13.69
C SER A 73 7.56 -5.41 15.07
N GLN A 74 6.75 -5.40 16.13
CA GLN A 74 7.20 -5.21 17.52
C GLN A 74 6.26 -5.98 18.46
N ALA A 75 6.80 -6.62 19.50
CA ALA A 75 6.00 -7.17 20.59
C ALA A 75 5.52 -6.04 21.49
N LYS A 76 4.22 -6.02 21.85
CA LYS A 76 3.68 -4.94 22.72
C LYS A 76 3.94 -5.24 24.19
N SER A 77 4.09 -6.51 24.58
CA SER A 77 4.41 -6.91 25.95
C SER A 77 5.36 -8.12 26.01
N ALA A 78 6.02 -8.31 27.16
CA ALA A 78 6.89 -9.46 27.38
C ALA A 78 6.06 -10.76 27.38
N GLY A 79 6.44 -11.72 26.52
CA GLY A 79 5.71 -12.98 26.35
C GLY A 79 4.73 -13.00 25.18
N GLU A 80 4.49 -11.87 24.51
CA GLU A 80 3.76 -11.85 23.24
C GLU A 80 4.63 -12.33 22.08
N HIS A 81 3.99 -13.03 21.13
CA HIS A 81 4.61 -13.42 19.88
C HIS A 81 4.81 -12.22 18.96
N PHE A 82 6.03 -12.04 18.49
CA PHE A 82 6.39 -11.02 17.51
C PHE A 82 5.89 -11.41 16.11
N ARG A 83 5.13 -10.53 15.43
CA ARG A 83 4.70 -10.78 14.05
C ARG A 83 5.85 -10.47 13.08
N LEU A 84 6.44 -11.51 12.49
CA LEU A 84 7.57 -11.41 11.55
C LEU A 84 7.17 -11.42 10.06
N ASN A 85 5.88 -11.54 9.75
CA ASN A 85 5.42 -11.69 8.36
C ASN A 85 5.84 -10.51 7.48
N MET A 86 5.64 -9.29 7.98
CA MET A 86 6.01 -8.04 7.31
C MET A 86 7.51 -8.01 6.92
N PRO A 87 8.47 -8.19 7.85
CA PRO A 87 9.89 -8.39 7.56
C PRO A 87 10.20 -9.54 6.61
N PHE A 88 9.52 -10.67 6.77
CA PHE A 88 9.75 -11.86 5.95
C PHE A 88 9.40 -11.61 4.49
N GLU A 89 8.25 -11.01 4.22
CA GLU A 89 7.79 -10.63 2.89
C GLU A 89 8.68 -9.55 2.25
N LEU A 90 9.22 -8.60 3.04
CA LEU A 90 10.27 -7.68 2.57
C LEU A 90 11.55 -8.44 2.16
N GLY A 91 11.95 -9.45 2.93
CA GLY A 91 13.08 -10.32 2.59
C GLY A 91 12.87 -11.09 1.29
N ILE A 92 11.65 -11.56 1.03
CA ILE A 92 11.29 -12.20 -0.25
C ILE A 92 11.39 -11.20 -1.41
N ASP A 93 10.88 -9.98 -1.24
CA ASP A 93 10.95 -8.94 -2.27
C ASP A 93 12.40 -8.57 -2.60
N PHE A 94 13.23 -8.40 -1.56
CA PHE A 94 14.67 -8.20 -1.72
C PHE A 94 15.32 -9.37 -2.47
N GLY A 95 15.04 -10.61 -2.08
CA GLY A 95 15.55 -11.79 -2.79
C GLY A 95 15.06 -11.88 -4.24
N CYS A 96 13.82 -11.47 -4.51
CA CYS A 96 13.28 -11.37 -5.86
C CYS A 96 14.09 -10.39 -6.71
N ARG A 97 14.41 -9.22 -6.15
CA ARG A 97 15.25 -8.23 -6.82
C ARG A 97 16.66 -8.74 -7.09
N GLU A 98 17.31 -9.34 -6.10
CA GLU A 98 18.72 -9.71 -6.20
C GLU A 98 18.96 -10.99 -7.01
N PHE A 99 18.05 -11.98 -6.92
CA PHE A 99 18.34 -13.34 -7.39
C PHE A 99 17.38 -13.89 -8.44
N PHE A 100 16.20 -13.29 -8.67
CA PHE A 100 15.21 -13.86 -9.59
C PHE A 100 15.58 -13.67 -11.07
N GLY A 101 16.22 -12.55 -11.42
CA GLY A 101 16.48 -12.17 -12.80
C GLY A 101 15.21 -11.74 -13.54
N ASN A 102 15.14 -11.96 -14.86
CA ASN A 102 13.98 -11.59 -15.70
C ASN A 102 13.53 -10.12 -15.54
N GLY A 103 14.47 -9.19 -15.36
CA GLY A 103 14.19 -7.77 -15.18
C GLY A 103 13.73 -7.36 -13.77
N ARG A 104 13.74 -8.29 -12.79
CA ARG A 104 13.34 -8.01 -11.39
C ARG A 104 14.42 -7.29 -10.61
N ASP A 105 15.65 -7.25 -11.12
CA ASP A 105 16.74 -6.38 -10.65
C ASP A 105 16.35 -4.88 -10.67
N GLN A 106 15.37 -4.51 -11.51
CA GLN A 106 14.83 -3.15 -11.59
C GLN A 106 13.78 -2.83 -10.53
N LYS A 107 13.39 -3.79 -9.68
CA LYS A 107 12.39 -3.57 -8.64
C LYS A 107 12.85 -2.49 -7.66
N LYS A 108 11.91 -1.66 -7.26
CA LYS A 108 12.11 -0.55 -6.32
C LYS A 108 11.15 -0.73 -5.17
N PHE A 109 11.63 -0.57 -3.94
CA PHE A 109 10.78 -0.65 -2.77
C PHE A 109 10.97 0.54 -1.84
N LEU A 110 9.88 0.96 -1.22
CA LEU A 110 9.82 1.91 -0.13
C LEU A 110 9.56 1.16 1.17
N VAL A 111 10.31 1.51 2.21
CA VAL A 111 10.05 1.01 3.56
C VAL A 111 9.45 2.14 4.39
N LEU A 112 8.28 1.88 4.96
CA LEU A 112 7.54 2.78 5.83
C LEU A 112 7.57 2.28 7.28
N GLU A 113 7.45 3.22 8.21
CA GLU A 113 7.35 2.93 9.64
C GLU A 113 6.54 4.01 10.36
N GLU A 114 5.85 3.66 11.44
CA GLU A 114 5.11 4.62 12.26
C GLU A 114 6.09 5.56 12.97
N LYS A 115 7.14 5.02 13.60
CA LYS A 115 8.07 5.80 14.43
C LYS A 115 9.45 5.88 13.81
N ARG A 116 10.02 7.09 13.80
CA ARG A 116 11.41 7.30 13.39
C ARG A 116 12.34 6.51 14.31
N TYR A 117 13.25 5.73 13.72
CA TYR A 117 14.23 4.88 14.42
C TYR A 117 13.66 3.66 15.20
N GLY A 118 12.36 3.35 15.11
CA GLY A 118 11.77 2.18 15.81
C GLY A 118 12.36 0.83 15.39
N TYR A 119 12.79 0.73 14.13
CA TYR A 119 13.28 -0.50 13.52
C TYR A 119 14.80 -0.72 13.56
N GLN A 120 15.61 0.29 13.96
CA GLN A 120 17.08 0.13 14.00
C GLN A 120 17.56 -1.05 14.87
N ILE A 121 16.65 -1.68 15.61
CA ILE A 121 16.87 -2.83 16.48
C ILE A 121 16.63 -4.19 15.77
N ALA A 122 15.85 -4.27 14.69
CA ALA A 122 15.35 -5.57 14.18
C ALA A 122 16.01 -6.09 12.88
N ILE A 123 16.33 -5.23 11.90
CA ILE A 123 17.07 -5.66 10.70
C ILE A 123 18.12 -4.60 10.32
N SER A 124 19.22 -4.64 11.07
CA SER A 124 20.36 -3.73 10.91
C SER A 124 21.00 -3.77 9.51
N ASP A 125 20.86 -4.88 8.79
CA ASP A 125 21.40 -5.02 7.43
C ASP A 125 20.66 -4.16 6.40
N PHE A 126 19.44 -3.71 6.72
CA PHE A 126 18.69 -2.71 5.94
C PHE A 126 19.03 -1.26 6.32
N SER A 127 20.04 -1.02 7.16
CA SER A 127 20.46 0.33 7.60
C SER A 127 20.91 1.28 6.47
N GLY A 128 21.12 0.76 5.26
CA GLY A 128 21.36 1.55 4.04
C GLY A 128 20.11 1.86 3.21
N CYS A 129 18.92 1.35 3.56
CA CYS A 129 17.66 1.72 2.94
C CYS A 129 17.03 2.88 3.71
N ASP A 130 16.74 3.99 3.03
CA ASP A 130 16.06 5.14 3.64
C ASP A 130 14.64 4.73 4.07
N ILE A 131 14.44 4.53 5.37
CA ILE A 131 13.13 4.26 5.97
C ILE A 131 12.39 5.58 6.17
N GLU A 132 11.16 5.64 5.68
CA GLU A 132 10.33 6.84 5.77
C GLU A 132 9.28 6.72 6.87
N ALA A 133 9.33 7.63 7.84
CA ALA A 133 8.40 7.62 8.96
C ALA A 133 7.11 8.38 8.63
N HIS A 134 5.95 7.74 8.83
CA HIS A 134 4.64 8.36 8.60
C HIS A 134 3.96 8.85 9.90
N GLY A 135 4.34 8.37 11.09
CA GLY A 135 3.84 8.91 12.36
C GLY A 135 2.35 8.69 12.60
N ALA A 136 1.80 7.57 12.11
CA ALA A 136 0.35 7.28 12.13
C ALA A 136 -0.51 8.40 11.49
N ASP A 137 0.06 9.15 10.54
CA ASP A 137 -0.58 10.28 9.87
C ASP A 137 -0.70 9.99 8.37
N PHE A 138 -1.93 9.87 7.88
CA PHE A 138 -2.21 9.50 6.50
C PHE A 138 -1.74 10.58 5.50
N GLN A 139 -1.74 11.85 5.90
CA GLN A 139 -1.25 12.93 5.04
C GLN A 139 0.26 12.86 4.87
N LYS A 140 0.99 12.48 5.94
CA LYS A 140 2.42 12.20 5.85
C LYS A 140 2.67 10.96 4.99
N ALA A 141 1.90 9.89 5.16
CA ALA A 141 2.00 8.68 4.34
C ALA A 141 1.83 9.00 2.84
N ILE A 142 0.78 9.75 2.46
CA ILE A 142 0.58 10.24 1.08
C ILE A 142 1.83 10.98 0.58
N ARG A 143 2.36 11.92 1.38
CA ARG A 143 3.53 12.70 0.99
C ARG A 143 4.76 11.83 0.74
N LYS A 144 5.01 10.82 1.59
CA LYS A 144 6.14 9.90 1.45
C LYS A 144 6.01 9.04 0.20
N VAL A 145 4.86 8.40 0.01
CA VAL A 145 4.60 7.56 -1.17
C VAL A 145 4.64 8.37 -2.46
N ARG A 146 4.02 9.55 -2.48
CA ARG A 146 4.06 10.45 -3.64
C ARG A 146 5.49 10.81 -4.01
N ASN A 147 6.30 11.24 -3.05
CA ASN A 147 7.66 11.68 -3.33
C ASN A 147 8.53 10.53 -3.83
N TRP A 148 8.38 9.36 -3.22
CA TRP A 148 9.10 8.16 -3.64
C TRP A 148 8.71 7.72 -5.05
N LEU A 149 7.42 7.61 -5.39
CA LEU A 149 6.97 7.24 -6.74
C LEU A 149 7.44 8.26 -7.79
N VAL A 150 7.39 9.56 -7.49
CA VAL A 150 7.92 10.58 -8.41
C VAL A 150 9.42 10.40 -8.66
N SER A 151 10.20 10.08 -7.62
CA SER A 151 11.64 9.83 -7.73
C SER A 151 11.94 8.55 -8.52
N GLU A 152 11.33 7.43 -8.13
CA GLU A 152 11.71 6.10 -8.63
C GLU A 152 10.98 5.70 -9.92
N ALA A 153 9.83 6.31 -10.21
CA ALA A 153 9.08 6.07 -11.44
C ALA A 153 9.16 7.22 -12.45
N GLY A 154 9.71 8.37 -12.07
CA GLY A 154 9.85 9.52 -12.97
C GLY A 154 8.52 10.13 -13.43
N VAL A 155 7.44 9.87 -12.68
CA VAL A 155 6.10 10.35 -13.02
C VAL A 155 5.94 11.83 -12.70
N GLN A 156 5.24 12.56 -13.56
CA GLN A 156 4.78 13.91 -13.26
C GLN A 156 3.58 13.82 -12.32
N ALA A 157 3.64 14.51 -11.18
CA ALA A 157 2.62 14.42 -10.16
C ALA A 157 2.32 15.79 -9.56
N ASP A 158 1.05 15.99 -9.22
CA ASP A 158 0.62 17.10 -8.37
C ASP A 158 1.39 17.13 -7.04
N GLY A 159 1.42 18.30 -6.40
CA GLY A 159 1.95 18.45 -5.05
C GLY A 159 1.12 17.66 -4.04
N ALA A 160 1.76 17.14 -2.98
CA ALA A 160 1.09 16.30 -1.98
C ALA A 160 -0.18 16.95 -1.40
N SER A 161 -0.19 18.27 -1.17
CA SER A 161 -1.37 18.97 -0.66
C SER A 161 -2.59 18.87 -1.59
N LYS A 162 -2.38 18.84 -2.91
CA LYS A 162 -3.47 18.67 -3.88
C LYS A 162 -3.97 17.22 -3.91
N ILE A 163 -3.09 16.23 -3.75
CA ILE A 163 -3.49 14.82 -3.62
C ILE A 163 -4.27 14.61 -2.32
N ILE A 164 -3.85 15.24 -1.21
CA ILE A 164 -4.58 15.18 0.06
C ILE A 164 -5.97 15.81 -0.08
N GLY A 165 -6.10 16.95 -0.76
CA GLY A 165 -7.40 17.56 -1.06
C GLY A 165 -8.28 16.62 -1.90
N ALA A 166 -7.74 16.09 -2.99
CA ALA A 166 -8.43 15.12 -3.84
C ALA A 166 -8.86 13.86 -3.07
N TYR A 167 -8.08 13.43 -2.07
CA TYR A 167 -8.45 12.31 -1.21
C TYR A 167 -9.66 12.65 -0.34
N ALA A 168 -9.71 13.86 0.23
CA ALA A 168 -10.87 14.32 0.99
C ALA A 168 -12.12 14.43 0.10
N ASP A 169 -11.99 15.00 -1.10
CA ASP A 169 -13.08 15.09 -2.08
C ASP A 169 -13.61 13.69 -2.45
N PHE A 170 -12.71 12.73 -2.69
CA PHE A 170 -13.08 11.34 -2.94
C PHE A 170 -13.82 10.70 -1.75
N GLN A 171 -13.37 10.95 -0.52
CA GLN A 171 -14.02 10.40 0.68
C GLN A 171 -15.45 10.93 0.83
N GLU A 172 -15.68 12.22 0.58
CA GLU A 172 -17.01 12.84 0.59
C GLU A 172 -17.90 12.24 -0.50
N TRP A 173 -17.43 12.23 -1.75
CA TRP A 173 -18.13 11.63 -2.88
C TRP A 173 -18.49 10.15 -2.65
N TYR A 174 -17.55 9.38 -2.10
CA TYR A 174 -17.75 7.96 -1.83
C TYR A 174 -18.80 7.76 -0.75
N TYR A 175 -18.74 8.54 0.34
CA TYR A 175 -19.71 8.50 1.43
C TYR A 175 -21.14 8.80 0.92
N GLU A 176 -21.32 9.85 0.11
CA GLU A 176 -22.62 10.19 -0.46
C GLU A 176 -23.21 9.08 -1.35
N ARG A 177 -22.37 8.45 -2.20
CA ARG A 177 -22.82 7.32 -3.03
C ARG A 177 -23.23 6.12 -2.20
N GLN A 178 -22.53 5.84 -1.10
CA GLN A 178 -22.87 4.72 -0.23
C GLN A 178 -24.18 4.96 0.52
N LEU A 179 -24.40 6.18 1.04
CA LEU A 179 -25.69 6.56 1.62
C LEU A 179 -26.83 6.42 0.60
N ALA A 180 -26.61 6.86 -0.64
CA ALA A 180 -27.61 6.74 -1.71
C ALA A 180 -27.88 5.27 -2.10
N ALA A 181 -26.89 4.39 -1.94
CA ALA A 181 -27.03 2.95 -2.16
C ALA A 181 -27.66 2.20 -0.97
N GLY A 182 -27.94 2.89 0.14
CA GLY A 182 -28.67 2.36 1.30
C GLY A 182 -27.80 1.72 2.38
N PHE A 183 -26.50 1.97 2.37
CA PHE A 183 -25.56 1.50 3.40
C PHE A 183 -25.75 2.29 4.70
N SER A 184 -25.66 1.61 5.85
CA SER A 184 -25.57 2.27 7.16
C SER A 184 -24.16 2.78 7.43
N ASP A 185 -23.98 3.66 8.42
CA ASP A 185 -22.65 4.14 8.82
C ASP A 185 -21.72 2.99 9.26
N ASP A 186 -22.28 1.91 9.82
CA ASP A 186 -21.52 0.71 10.21
C ASP A 186 -21.10 -0.10 8.98
N ASP A 187 -21.99 -0.25 7.99
CA ASP A 187 -21.64 -0.89 6.71
C ASP A 187 -20.60 -0.05 5.95
N ILE A 188 -20.57 1.27 6.20
CA ILE A 188 -19.60 2.19 5.62
C ILE A 188 -18.18 1.98 6.15
N GLN A 189 -18.04 1.36 7.32
CA GLN A 189 -16.74 1.11 7.94
C GLN A 189 -16.22 -0.32 7.69
N ASP A 190 -17.06 -1.26 7.26
CA ASP A 190 -16.70 -2.67 7.02
C ASP A 190 -16.61 -3.00 5.52
N TYR A 191 -15.86 -2.18 4.74
CA TYR A 191 -15.78 -2.38 3.29
C TYR A 191 -14.67 -3.35 2.86
N PRO A 192 -14.97 -4.24 1.88
CA PRO A 192 -13.92 -4.94 1.16
C PRO A 192 -12.98 -3.95 0.46
N THR A 193 -11.67 -4.08 0.67
CA THR A 193 -10.66 -3.23 0.03
C THR A 193 -10.78 -3.16 -1.49
N SER A 194 -11.30 -4.22 -2.12
CA SER A 194 -11.57 -4.27 -3.56
C SER A 194 -12.63 -3.26 -4.02
N GLU A 195 -13.70 -3.08 -3.26
CA GLU A 195 -14.78 -2.14 -3.61
C GLU A 195 -14.30 -0.70 -3.50
N LEU A 196 -13.56 -0.40 -2.44
CA LEU A 196 -12.94 0.91 -2.26
C LEU A 196 -11.97 1.23 -3.42
N LEU A 197 -11.14 0.27 -3.83
CA LEU A 197 -10.22 0.44 -4.96
C LEU A 197 -10.93 0.70 -6.28
N ASP A 198 -12.05 0.01 -6.52
CA ASP A 198 -12.83 0.22 -7.73
C ASP A 198 -13.54 1.58 -7.70
N ALA A 199 -14.03 2.01 -6.54
CA ALA A 199 -14.56 3.36 -6.36
C ALA A 199 -13.51 4.45 -6.63
N MET A 200 -12.27 4.28 -6.14
CA MET A 200 -11.17 5.21 -6.43
C MET A 200 -10.90 5.32 -7.94
N LYS A 201 -10.87 4.19 -8.64
CA LYS A 201 -10.67 4.17 -10.10
C LYS A 201 -11.82 4.85 -10.84
N ILE A 202 -13.07 4.58 -10.44
CA ILE A 202 -14.26 5.22 -11.02
C ILE A 202 -14.20 6.73 -10.82
N TRP A 203 -13.91 7.19 -9.60
CA TRP A 203 -13.82 8.61 -9.29
C TRP A 203 -12.76 9.34 -10.14
N ILE A 204 -11.57 8.72 -10.31
CA ILE A 204 -10.54 9.25 -11.20
C ILE A 204 -11.01 9.27 -12.67
N ALA A 205 -11.70 8.23 -13.13
CA ALA A 205 -12.20 8.12 -14.51
C ALA A 205 -13.35 9.08 -14.82
N GLU A 206 -14.20 9.40 -13.83
CA GLU A 206 -15.27 10.40 -13.93
C GLU A 206 -14.76 11.85 -13.90
N GLY A 207 -13.44 12.04 -13.77
CA GLY A 207 -12.82 13.36 -13.80
C GLY A 207 -12.74 14.06 -12.44
N ARG A 208 -12.74 13.29 -11.34
CA ARG A 208 -12.60 13.76 -9.96
C ARG A 208 -13.76 14.68 -9.54
N PRO A 209 -15.01 14.18 -9.58
CA PRO A 209 -16.17 14.93 -9.12
C PRO A 209 -16.06 15.29 -7.63
N LEU A 210 -16.74 16.36 -7.23
CA LEU A 210 -17.02 16.67 -5.83
C LEU A 210 -18.24 15.87 -5.39
#